data_AF-A0A5R9CYT8-F1
#
_entry.id   AF-A0A5R9CYT8-F1
#
_cell.length_a   1.000
_cell.length_b   1.000
_cell.length_c   1.000
_cell.angle_alpha   90.00
_cell.angle_beta   90.00
_cell.angle_gamma   90.00
#
_symmetry.space_group_name_H-M   'P 1'
#
loop_
_entity.id
_entity.type
_entity.pdbx_description
1 polymer ?
#
loop_
_entity_poly.entity_id
_entity_poly.type
_entity_poly.pdbx_seq_one_letter_code
_entity_poly.pdbx_strand_id
1 'polypeptide(L)'
;MNEKEKKKLQSQIGDNVLKEIVPRINELAHKAKKEGLTEVEKIERAELRKKYVARFRDNFKKQVELMKVYDKNGNEVTSDKVKKIQRHKGLRDD
;
A
#
# COMPACT_ATOMS: atom_id res chain seq x y z
N MET A 1 -14.98 7.24 22.90
CA MET A 1 -13.99 6.35 22.26
C MET A 1 -12.60 6.86 22.57
N ASN A 2 -11.84 6.04 23.28
CA ASN A 2 -10.63 6.41 24.01
C ASN A 2 -9.44 6.36 23.04
N GLU A 3 -8.36 7.11 23.28
CA GLU A 3 -7.17 7.00 22.42
C GLU A 3 -6.61 5.58 22.33
N LYS A 4 -6.66 4.82 23.43
CA LYS A 4 -6.30 3.39 23.46
C LYS A 4 -7.21 2.54 22.57
N GLU A 5 -8.50 2.83 22.51
CA GLU A 5 -9.46 2.13 21.66
C GLU A 5 -9.28 2.49 20.19
N LYS A 6 -9.06 3.79 19.88
CA LYS A 6 -8.70 4.27 18.54
C LYS A 6 -7.43 3.59 18.01
N LYS A 7 -6.39 3.48 18.85
CA LYS A 7 -5.13 2.81 18.50
C LYS A 7 -5.33 1.31 18.26
N LYS A 8 -6.15 0.64 19.07
CA LYS A 8 -6.47 -0.79 18.93
C LYS A 8 -7.29 -1.06 17.65
N LEU A 9 -8.25 -0.19 17.32
CA LEU A 9 -9.03 -0.27 16.08
C LEU A 9 -8.15 -0.01 14.84
N GLN A 10 -7.29 1.01 14.88
CA GLN A 10 -6.29 1.26 13.84
C GLN A 10 -5.28 0.10 13.71
N SER A 11 -4.95 -0.58 14.82
CA SER A 11 -4.08 -1.75 14.79
C SER A 11 -4.78 -2.96 14.14
N GLN A 12 -6.09 -3.14 14.32
CA GLN A 12 -6.87 -4.22 13.70
C GLN A 12 -7.13 -4.01 12.19
N ILE A 13 -7.11 -2.76 11.71
CA ILE A 13 -7.39 -2.43 10.30
C ILE A 13 -6.11 -2.30 9.46
N GLY A 14 -4.97 -1.93 10.06
CA GLY A 14 -3.72 -1.70 9.34
C GLY A 14 -2.94 -2.97 9.00
N ASP A 15 -2.42 -3.06 7.77
CA ASP A 15 -1.56 -4.14 7.28
C ASP A 15 -0.35 -4.37 8.22
N ASN A 16 -0.41 -5.45 9.01
CA ASN A 16 0.61 -5.77 10.01
C ASN A 16 1.99 -6.00 9.38
N VAL A 17 2.04 -6.48 8.14
CA VAL A 17 3.30 -6.66 7.41
C VAL A 17 3.96 -5.31 7.15
N LEU A 18 3.18 -4.29 6.76
CA LEU A 18 3.72 -2.94 6.53
C LEU A 18 4.21 -2.29 7.83
N LYS A 19 3.50 -2.49 8.95
CA LYS A 19 3.88 -1.93 10.25
C LYS A 19 5.24 -2.43 10.74
N GLU A 20 5.61 -3.66 10.42
CA GLU A 20 6.89 -4.25 10.82
C GLU A 20 8.04 -3.84 9.89
N ILE A 21 7.82 -3.83 8.57
CA ILE A 21 8.90 -3.58 7.60
C ILE A 21 9.23 -2.10 7.42
N VAL A 22 8.24 -1.20 7.52
CA VAL A 22 8.44 0.24 7.25
C VAL A 22 9.41 0.89 8.23
N PRO A 23 9.32 0.67 9.56
CA PRO A 23 10.29 1.19 10.52
C PRO A 23 11.71 0.74 10.18
N ARG A 24 11.90 -0.54 9.87
CA ARG A 24 13.21 -1.10 9.53
C ARG A 24 13.78 -0.52 8.24
N ILE A 25 12.94 -0.33 7.21
CA ILE A 25 13.36 0.34 5.96
C ILE A 25 13.82 1.78 6.25
N ASN A 26 13.14 2.50 7.15
CA ASN A 26 13.50 3.86 7.51
C ASN A 26 14.80 3.92 8.31
N GLU A 27 15.01 3.00 9.26
CA GLU A 27 16.29 2.86 9.98
C GLU A 27 17.45 2.66 9.00
N LEU A 28 17.33 1.71 8.08
CA LEU A 28 18.35 1.45 7.06
C LEU A 28 18.53 2.65 6.12
N ALA A 29 17.48 3.41 5.82
CA ALA A 29 17.58 4.63 5.01
C ALA A 29 18.32 5.76 5.76
N HIS A 30 18.05 5.93 7.05
CA HIS A 30 18.76 6.90 7.89
C HIS A 30 20.24 6.53 8.05
N LYS A 31 20.53 5.25 8.28
CA LYS A 31 21.91 4.75 8.36
C LYS A 31 22.65 4.95 7.03
N ALA A 32 22.03 4.61 5.90
CA ALA A 32 22.58 4.83 4.57
C ALA A 32 22.97 6.29 4.30
N LYS A 33 22.19 7.24 4.82
CA LYS A 33 22.44 8.68 4.64
C LYS A 33 23.59 9.20 5.53
N LYS A 34 23.73 8.65 6.75
CA LYS A 34 24.73 9.11 7.72
C LYS A 34 26.10 8.45 7.52
N GLU A 35 26.11 7.13 7.39
CA GLU A 35 27.31 6.29 7.57
C GLU A 35 27.56 5.38 6.35
N GLY A 36 26.54 5.18 5.52
CA GLY A 36 26.52 4.16 4.48
C GLY A 36 25.88 2.85 4.96
N LEU A 37 25.85 1.84 4.08
CA LEU A 37 25.32 0.51 4.38
C LEU A 37 26.37 -0.55 4.07
N THR A 38 26.46 -1.55 4.93
CA THR A 38 27.19 -2.78 4.64
C THR A 38 26.48 -3.58 3.53
N GLU A 39 27.20 -4.52 2.89
CA GLU A 39 26.61 -5.38 1.85
C GLU A 39 25.42 -6.20 2.36
N VAL A 40 25.50 -6.70 3.59
CA VAL A 40 24.39 -7.44 4.24
C VAL A 40 23.16 -6.55 4.40
N GLU A 41 23.34 -5.31 4.87
CA GLU A 41 22.23 -4.37 5.05
C GLU A 41 21.65 -3.88 3.71
N LYS A 42 22.45 -3.82 2.64
CA LYS A 42 21.96 -3.53 1.29
C LYS A 42 21.02 -4.63 0.81
N ILE A 43 21.39 -5.90 1.03
CA ILE A 43 20.57 -7.07 0.70
C ILE A 43 19.29 -7.04 1.54
N GLU A 44 19.38 -6.87 2.87
CA GLU A 44 18.24 -6.76 3.77
C GLU A 44 17.26 -5.66 3.29
N ARG A 45 17.79 -4.46 3.01
CA ARG A 45 16.99 -3.34 2.53
C ARG A 45 16.29 -3.65 1.19
N ALA A 46 16.98 -4.35 0.29
CA ALA A 46 16.40 -4.73 -1.01
C ALA A 46 15.24 -5.71 -0.84
N GLU A 47 15.39 -6.72 0.03
CA GLU A 47 14.34 -7.68 0.34
C GLU A 47 13.13 -7.01 1.01
N LEU A 48 13.37 -6.16 2.00
CA LEU A 48 12.32 -5.41 2.69
C LEU A 48 11.56 -4.50 1.72
N ARG A 49 12.27 -3.80 0.82
CA ARG A 49 11.64 -2.98 -0.22
C ARG A 49 10.82 -3.81 -1.20
N LYS A 50 11.30 -4.99 -1.61
CA LYS A 50 10.54 -5.90 -2.48
C LYS A 50 9.23 -6.32 -1.80
N LYS A 51 9.29 -6.71 -0.52
CA LYS A 51 8.10 -7.07 0.28
C LYS A 51 7.13 -5.89 0.41
N TYR A 52 7.64 -4.69 0.71
CA TYR A 52 6.85 -3.47 0.80
C TYR A 52 6.11 -3.16 -0.51
N VAL A 53 6.81 -3.14 -1.64
CA VAL A 53 6.21 -2.80 -2.93
C VAL A 53 5.15 -3.83 -3.34
N ALA A 54 5.38 -5.11 -3.07
CA ALA A 54 4.38 -6.15 -3.33
C ALA A 54 3.09 -5.90 -2.53
N ARG A 55 3.20 -5.71 -1.21
CA ARG A 55 2.06 -5.40 -0.34
C ARG A 55 1.35 -4.10 -0.72
N PHE A 56 2.13 -3.07 -1.03
CA PHE A 56 1.59 -1.79 -1.49
C PHE A 56 0.76 -1.95 -2.76
N ARG A 57 1.27 -2.70 -3.76
CA ARG A 57 0.56 -2.96 -5.02
C ARG A 57 -0.75 -3.72 -4.80
N ASP A 58 -0.74 -4.73 -3.93
CA ASP A 58 -1.93 -5.50 -3.60
C ASP A 58 -3.00 -4.62 -2.93
N ASN A 59 -2.61 -3.80 -1.97
CA ASN A 59 -3.52 -2.90 -1.27
C ASN A 59 -4.06 -1.83 -2.20
N PHE A 60 -3.19 -1.23 -3.04
CA PHE A 60 -3.59 -0.23 -4.02
C PHE A 60 -4.53 -0.79 -5.07
N LYS A 61 -4.28 -2.01 -5.57
CA LYS A 61 -5.16 -2.70 -6.51
C LYS A 61 -6.58 -2.84 -5.95
N LYS A 62 -6.73 -3.26 -4.69
CA LYS A 62 -8.04 -3.35 -4.02
C LYS A 62 -8.75 -2.00 -3.94
N GLN A 63 -8.01 -0.93 -3.62
CA GLN A 63 -8.58 0.42 -3.56
C GLN A 63 -9.05 0.89 -4.92
N VAL A 64 -8.23 0.72 -5.96
CA VAL A 64 -8.57 1.08 -7.35
C VAL A 64 -9.81 0.33 -7.84
N GLU A 65 -9.93 -0.95 -7.50
CA GLU A 65 -11.09 -1.77 -7.86
C GLU A 65 -12.41 -1.28 -7.23
N LEU A 66 -12.37 -0.51 -6.14
CA LEU A 66 -13.56 -0.01 -5.44
C LEU A 66 -13.95 1.42 -5.82
N MET A 67 -13.14 2.12 -6.62
CA MET A 67 -13.41 3.51 -7.01
C MET A 67 -13.72 3.65 -8.50
N LYS A 68 -14.41 4.75 -8.84
CA LYS A 68 -14.61 5.22 -10.22
C LYS A 68 -13.83 6.52 -10.39
N VAL A 69 -13.11 6.66 -11.50
CA VAL A 69 -12.29 7.83 -11.78
C VAL A 69 -12.99 8.69 -12.82
N TYR A 70 -13.14 9.99 -12.52
CA TYR A 70 -13.75 10.98 -13.40
C TYR A 70 -12.75 12.07 -13.73
N ASP A 71 -12.82 12.59 -14.96
CA ASP A 71 -12.05 13.76 -15.38
C ASP A 71 -12.67 15.06 -14.82
N LYS A 72 -12.02 16.20 -15.10
CA LYS A 72 -12.52 17.53 -14.66
C LYS A 72 -13.86 17.91 -15.30
N ASN A 73 -14.22 17.28 -16.42
CA ASN A 73 -15.44 17.53 -17.15
C ASN A 73 -16.59 16.61 -16.70
N GLY A 74 -16.34 15.71 -15.73
CA GLY A 74 -17.31 14.75 -15.23
C GLY A 74 -17.43 13.45 -16.05
N ASN A 75 -16.58 13.24 -17.06
CA ASN A 75 -16.56 11.99 -17.82
C ASN A 75 -15.82 10.90 -17.08
N GLU A 76 -16.36 9.69 -17.11
CA GLU A 76 -15.74 8.56 -16.44
C GLU A 76 -14.53 8.02 -17.23
N VAL A 77 -13.33 8.16 -16.66
CA VAL A 77 -12.05 7.74 -17.25
C VAL A 77 -11.46 6.52 -16.54
N THR A 78 -12.27 5.75 -15.80
CA THR A 78 -11.83 4.46 -15.24
C THR A 78 -11.40 3.53 -16.38
N SER A 79 -10.20 2.95 -16.27
CA SER A 79 -9.67 2.03 -17.27
C SER A 79 -10.59 0.82 -17.49
N ASP A 80 -10.70 0.35 -18.75
CA ASP A 80 -11.52 -0.82 -19.13
C ASP A 80 -11.18 -2.08 -18.33
N LYS A 81 -9.91 -2.26 -17.97
CA LYS A 81 -9.48 -3.40 -17.14
C LYS A 81 -10.16 -3.38 -15.77
N VAL A 82 -10.24 -2.21 -15.16
CA VAL A 82 -10.86 -2.02 -13.84
C VAL A 82 -12.38 -2.17 -13.95
N LYS A 83 -13.00 -1.60 -14.99
CA LYS A 83 -14.43 -1.77 -15.27
C LYS A 83 -14.83 -3.25 -15.40
N LYS A 84 -14.05 -4.05 -16.14
CA LYS A 84 -14.27 -5.51 -16.26
C LYS A 84 -14.21 -6.22 -14.92
N ILE A 85 -13.19 -5.92 -14.09
CA ILE A 85 -13.05 -6.50 -12.76
C ILE A 85 -14.23 -6.12 -11.86
N GLN A 86 -14.70 -4.86 -11.92
CA GLN A 86 -15.86 -4.38 -11.18
C GLN A 86 -17.15 -5.14 -11.57
N ARG A 87 -17.40 -5.34 -12.87
CA ARG A 87 -18.53 -6.14 -13.38
C ARG A 87 -18.48 -7.58 -12.88
N HIS A 88 -17.31 -8.23 -12.96
CA HIS A 88 -17.14 -9.58 -12.44
C HIS A 88 -17.38 -9.69 -10.93
N LYS A 89 -17.16 -8.61 -10.18
CA LYS A 89 -17.41 -8.53 -8.73
C LYS A 89 -18.83 -8.08 -8.37
N GLY A 90 -19.69 -7.80 -9.35
CA GLY A 90 -21.04 -7.25 -9.10
C GLY A 90 -21.03 -5.84 -8.49
N LEU A 91 -19.95 -5.06 -8.73
CA LEU A 91 -19.82 -3.68 -8.25
C LEU A 91 -20.36 -2.65 -9.27
N ARG A 92 -20.84 -3.14 -10.42
CA ARG A 92 -21.34 -2.37 -11.55
C ARG A 92 -22.37 -3.16 -12.32
N ASP A 93 -23.44 -2.48 -12.71
CA ASP A 93 -24.57 -3.04 -13.47
C ASP A 93 -24.67 -2.44 -14.89
N ASP A 94 -23.86 -1.41 -15.18
CA ASP A 94 -23.65 -0.87 -16.52
C ASP A 94 -22.79 -1.78 -17.40
#